data_AF-A0A141SEN8-F1
#
_entry.id   AF-A0A141SEN8-F1
#
_cell.length_a   1.000
_cell.length_b   1.000
_cell.length_c   1.000
_cell.angle_alpha   90.00
_cell.angle_beta   90.00
_cell.angle_gamma   90.00
#
_symmetry.space_group_name_H-M   'P 1'
#
loop_
_entity.id
_entity.type
_entity.pdbx_description
1 polymer ?
#
loop_
_entity_poly.entity_id
_entity_poly.type
_entity_poly.pdbx_seq_one_letter_code
_entity_poly.pdbx_strand_id
1 'polypeptide(L)'
;MTNTYLHNKFISIMLKYKDLIKPLSILIALSGGKDSLCLIRLIEDFNNKYDYFTKVEYIYIDHQWRSDSKQNIEHLLNYISITNNHTYIYQISKIGTSESTMRNMRYQTIVKHAIQNRHQIIMTGHNQTDQIETFLLNLIRGTGLEGLSSLPYMRKITDQIQVIRPMIQINTGDILWFCRKFNLPIWSDKTNFYYTNCRNRIRYELVPYLKEYFNPKIESNIINFLHLSSTENEYIKQNSIKLYLASRHSRYIAINYRIIKNQHLALQKRVLNIFFYYNFNKYLSTHIFNQLTTFKYQKKLTIVWETLKIKVYKNWIYIQ
;
A
#
# COMPACT_ATOMS: atom_id res chain seq x y z
N MET A 1 0.76 2.97 -33.39
CA MET A 1 1.28 2.93 -32.00
C MET A 1 2.50 2.04 -31.95
N THR A 2 3.66 2.56 -31.55
CA THR A 2 4.85 1.72 -31.29
C THR A 2 4.63 0.92 -30.01
N ASN A 3 4.37 -0.37 -30.16
CA ASN A 3 4.07 -1.27 -29.05
C ASN A 3 5.39 -1.73 -28.41
N THR A 4 5.86 -1.02 -27.39
CA THR A 4 7.13 -1.35 -26.70
C THR A 4 6.96 -2.52 -25.73
N TYR A 5 8.07 -3.09 -25.24
CA TYR A 5 8.04 -4.09 -24.16
C TYR A 5 7.18 -3.62 -22.96
N LEU A 6 7.33 -2.34 -22.57
CA LEU A 6 6.60 -1.78 -21.45
C LEU A 6 5.08 -1.67 -21.72
N HIS A 7 4.68 -1.33 -22.94
CA HIS A 7 3.26 -1.36 -23.34
C HIS A 7 2.69 -2.76 -23.18
N ASN A 8 3.36 -3.78 -23.73
CA ASN A 8 2.90 -5.15 -23.66
C ASN A 8 2.79 -5.64 -22.21
N LYS A 9 3.79 -5.33 -21.38
CA LYS A 9 3.78 -5.64 -19.95
C LYS A 9 2.63 -4.94 -19.23
N PHE A 10 2.44 -3.64 -19.46
CA PHE A 10 1.34 -2.87 -18.88
C PHE A 10 -0.04 -3.41 -19.31
N ILE A 11 -0.24 -3.69 -20.59
CA ILE A 11 -1.47 -4.30 -21.13
C ILE A 11 -1.73 -5.63 -20.45
N SER A 12 -0.73 -6.50 -20.34
CA SER A 12 -0.88 -7.81 -19.67
C SER A 12 -1.34 -7.67 -18.22
N ILE A 13 -0.80 -6.67 -17.49
CA ILE A 13 -1.19 -6.36 -16.12
C ILE A 13 -2.64 -5.86 -16.08
N MET A 14 -3.00 -4.89 -16.93
CA MET A 14 -4.35 -4.35 -17.00
C MET A 14 -5.40 -5.42 -17.32
N LEU A 15 -5.10 -6.33 -18.27
CA LEU A 15 -5.98 -7.43 -18.63
C LEU A 15 -6.11 -8.46 -17.51
N LYS A 16 -5.00 -8.81 -16.83
CA LYS A 16 -5.01 -9.74 -15.68
C LYS A 16 -5.92 -9.25 -14.56
N TYR A 17 -5.99 -7.94 -14.34
CA TYR A 17 -6.78 -7.33 -13.26
C TYR A 17 -8.09 -6.69 -13.74
N LYS A 18 -8.51 -6.92 -15.00
CA LYS A 18 -9.65 -6.25 -15.63
C LYS A 18 -10.93 -6.31 -14.78
N ASP A 19 -11.25 -7.47 -14.20
CA ASP A 19 -12.46 -7.63 -13.38
C ASP A 19 -12.40 -6.91 -12.04
N LEU A 20 -11.20 -6.66 -11.52
CA LEU A 20 -10.96 -5.90 -10.28
C LEU A 20 -10.89 -4.38 -10.56
N ILE A 21 -10.66 -4.00 -11.81
CA ILE A 21 -10.64 -2.62 -12.31
C ILE A 21 -12.01 -2.32 -12.95
N LYS A 22 -13.08 -2.50 -12.18
CA LYS A 22 -14.44 -1.99 -12.45
C LYS A 22 -14.73 -0.99 -11.34
N PRO A 23 -14.80 0.33 -11.57
CA PRO A 23 -15.40 1.03 -12.72
C PRO A 23 -14.38 1.72 -13.65
N LEU A 24 -14.89 2.32 -14.73
CA LEU A 24 -14.12 2.93 -15.80
C LEU A 24 -13.67 4.39 -15.50
N SER A 25 -13.91 4.90 -14.29
CA SER A 25 -13.46 6.22 -13.82
C SER A 25 -12.25 6.10 -12.89
N ILE A 26 -11.12 6.68 -13.27
CA ILE A 26 -9.87 6.60 -12.53
C ILE A 26 -9.31 7.99 -12.19
N LEU A 27 -8.71 8.09 -11.00
CA LEU A 27 -7.93 9.24 -10.56
C LEU A 27 -6.45 8.87 -10.48
N ILE A 28 -5.59 9.51 -11.25
CA ILE A 28 -4.15 9.25 -11.25
C ILE A 28 -3.47 10.25 -10.33
N ALA A 29 -2.89 9.74 -9.24
CA ALA A 29 -2.16 10.52 -8.26
C ALA A 29 -0.70 10.72 -8.68
N LEU A 30 -0.36 11.99 -8.92
CA LEU A 30 0.91 12.42 -9.47
C LEU A 30 1.89 12.83 -8.38
N SER A 31 3.17 12.52 -8.60
CA SER A 31 4.32 13.03 -7.83
C SER A 31 5.14 14.07 -8.59
N GLY A 32 4.89 14.25 -9.90
CA GLY A 32 5.68 15.11 -10.79
C GLY A 32 7.00 14.48 -11.27
N GLY A 33 7.33 13.27 -10.82
CA GLY A 33 8.52 12.54 -11.25
C GLY A 33 8.31 11.66 -12.49
N LYS A 34 9.39 11.03 -12.95
CA LYS A 34 9.42 10.12 -14.11
C LYS A 34 8.35 9.02 -14.07
N ASP A 35 8.09 8.44 -12.90
CA ASP A 35 7.15 7.32 -12.76
C ASP A 35 5.71 7.78 -13.01
N SER A 36 5.38 8.99 -12.59
CA SER A 36 4.05 9.60 -12.85
C SER A 36 3.85 9.87 -14.33
N LEU A 37 4.85 10.44 -15.00
CA LEU A 37 4.78 10.72 -16.45
C LEU A 37 4.70 9.43 -17.28
N CYS A 38 5.47 8.41 -16.89
CA CYS A 38 5.39 7.09 -17.50
C CYS A 38 3.99 6.47 -17.31
N LEU A 39 3.42 6.57 -16.11
CA LEU A 39 2.07 6.07 -15.84
C LEU A 39 1.01 6.78 -16.70
N ILE A 40 1.06 8.12 -16.74
CA ILE A 40 0.18 8.93 -17.58
C ILE A 40 0.25 8.42 -19.02
N ARG A 41 1.45 8.36 -19.59
CA ARG A 41 1.63 7.96 -20.99
C ARG A 41 1.11 6.54 -21.26
N LEU A 42 1.39 5.59 -20.38
CA LEU A 42 0.89 4.21 -20.51
C LEU A 42 -0.64 4.12 -20.44
N ILE A 43 -1.28 4.90 -19.58
CA ILE A 43 -2.74 4.95 -19.48
C ILE A 43 -3.34 5.59 -20.73
N GLU A 44 -2.79 6.71 -21.21
CA GLU A 44 -3.25 7.36 -22.44
C GLU A 44 -3.13 6.43 -23.65
N ASP A 45 -1.96 5.80 -23.85
CA ASP A 45 -1.75 4.86 -24.94
C ASP A 45 -2.66 3.62 -24.83
N PHE A 46 -2.95 3.17 -23.61
CA PHE A 46 -3.90 2.09 -23.35
C PHE A 46 -5.34 2.52 -23.67
N ASN A 47 -5.76 3.70 -23.23
CA ASN A 47 -7.12 4.21 -23.42
C ASN A 47 -7.39 4.51 -24.90
N ASN A 48 -6.43 5.11 -25.60
CA ASN A 48 -6.52 5.36 -27.04
C ASN A 48 -6.66 4.06 -27.87
N LYS A 49 -6.19 2.93 -27.36
CA LYS A 49 -6.26 1.64 -28.06
C LYS A 49 -7.53 0.84 -27.74
N TYR A 50 -7.97 0.87 -26.48
CA TYR A 50 -9.02 -0.02 -25.99
C TYR A 50 -10.30 0.69 -25.53
N ASP A 51 -10.31 2.02 -25.47
CA ASP A 51 -11.41 2.85 -24.96
C ASP A 51 -11.95 2.31 -23.62
N TYR A 52 -11.03 2.00 -22.70
CA TYR A 52 -11.33 1.22 -21.51
C TYR A 52 -11.83 2.10 -20.35
N PHE A 53 -11.26 3.28 -20.18
CA PHE A 53 -11.64 4.21 -19.12
C PHE A 53 -12.57 5.28 -19.69
N THR A 54 -13.77 5.40 -19.12
CA THR A 54 -14.75 6.43 -19.47
C THR A 54 -14.35 7.80 -18.93
N LYS A 55 -13.50 7.84 -17.90
CA LYS A 55 -13.06 9.08 -17.26
C LYS A 55 -11.67 8.91 -16.64
N VAL A 56 -10.73 9.75 -17.06
CA VAL A 56 -9.38 9.82 -16.50
C VAL A 56 -9.16 11.24 -15.98
N GLU A 57 -8.84 11.36 -14.68
CA GLU A 57 -8.49 12.64 -14.08
C GLU A 57 -7.16 12.54 -13.35
N TYR A 58 -6.49 13.67 -13.20
CA TYR A 58 -5.18 13.80 -12.59
C TYR A 58 -5.26 14.60 -11.29
N ILE A 59 -4.50 14.18 -10.28
CA ILE A 59 -4.37 14.94 -9.03
C ILE A 59 -2.91 15.07 -8.63
N TYR A 60 -2.49 16.30 -8.36
CA TYR A 60 -1.18 16.63 -7.82
C TYR A 60 -1.34 17.34 -6.48
N ILE A 61 -0.55 16.93 -5.48
CA ILE A 61 -0.50 17.55 -4.16
C ILE A 61 0.86 18.20 -4.00
N ASP A 62 0.88 19.53 -4.03
CA ASP A 62 2.07 20.34 -3.80
C ASP A 62 2.24 20.62 -2.31
N HIS A 63 3.34 20.15 -1.75
CA HIS A 63 3.71 20.32 -0.35
C HIS A 63 4.44 21.64 -0.07
N GLN A 64 4.77 22.41 -1.10
CA GLN A 64 5.43 23.73 -1.01
C GLN A 64 6.76 23.71 -0.22
N TRP A 65 7.42 22.56 -0.15
CA TRP A 65 8.72 22.40 0.53
C TRP A 65 9.89 22.91 -0.29
N ARG A 66 9.74 22.97 -1.61
CA ARG A 66 10.78 23.42 -2.52
C ARG A 66 10.41 24.77 -3.10
N SER A 67 11.41 25.64 -3.23
CA SER A 67 11.26 26.93 -3.90
C SER A 67 10.90 26.80 -5.38
N ASP A 68 11.24 25.66 -6.01
CA ASP A 68 10.94 25.36 -7.41
C ASP A 68 9.63 24.56 -7.64
N SER A 69 8.79 24.44 -6.60
CA SER A 69 7.50 23.73 -6.66
C SER A 69 6.56 24.32 -7.71
N LYS A 70 6.52 25.65 -7.85
CA LYS A 70 5.68 26.35 -8.84
C LYS A 70 6.07 25.99 -10.27
N GLN A 71 7.37 26.02 -10.59
CA GLN A 71 7.85 25.65 -11.92
C GLN A 71 7.58 24.18 -12.23
N ASN A 72 7.69 23.28 -11.22
CA ASN A 72 7.31 21.88 -11.39
C ASN A 72 5.82 21.71 -11.71
N ILE A 73 4.94 22.50 -11.08
CA ILE A 73 3.51 22.51 -11.38
C ILE A 73 3.26 22.96 -12.82
N GLU A 74 3.84 24.08 -13.24
CA GLU A 74 3.70 24.60 -14.61
C GLU A 74 4.18 23.58 -15.64
N HIS A 75 5.33 22.97 -15.39
CA HIS A 75 5.89 21.93 -16.23
C HIS A 75 4.97 20.71 -16.36
N LEU A 76 4.38 20.26 -15.25
CA LEU A 76 3.42 19.18 -15.22
C LEU A 76 2.14 19.52 -15.98
N LEU A 77 1.61 20.73 -15.79
CA LEU A 77 0.41 21.20 -16.49
C LEU A 77 0.63 21.31 -17.99
N ASN A 78 1.80 21.80 -18.43
CA ASN A 78 2.15 21.90 -19.85
C ASN A 78 2.19 20.54 -20.54
N TYR A 79 2.60 19.49 -19.83
CA TYR A 79 2.58 18.13 -20.36
C TYR A 79 1.14 17.56 -20.39
N ILE A 80 0.39 17.74 -19.31
CA ILE A 80 -0.95 17.15 -19.18
C ILE A 80 -1.99 17.87 -20.03
N SER A 81 -1.83 19.16 -20.32
CA SER A 81 -2.75 19.91 -21.19
C SER A 81 -2.92 19.28 -22.57
N ILE A 82 -1.93 18.51 -23.02
CA ILE A 82 -1.96 17.74 -24.28
C ILE A 82 -2.96 16.56 -24.22
N THR A 83 -3.25 16.05 -23.02
CA THR A 83 -4.09 14.85 -22.80
C THR A 83 -5.60 15.13 -22.76
N ASN A 84 -6.03 16.40 -22.84
CA ASN A 84 -7.44 16.83 -22.69
C ASN A 84 -8.16 16.38 -21.41
N ASN A 85 -7.44 15.82 -20.44
CA ASN A 85 -7.99 15.30 -19.19
C ASN A 85 -7.87 16.33 -18.05
N HIS A 86 -8.86 16.37 -17.16
CA HIS A 86 -8.87 17.33 -16.06
C HIS A 86 -7.77 17.05 -15.04
N THR A 87 -7.11 18.12 -14.60
CA THR A 87 -6.04 18.08 -13.60
C THR A 87 -6.38 18.96 -12.40
N TYR A 88 -6.27 18.40 -11.21
CA TYR A 88 -6.51 19.09 -9.94
C TYR A 88 -5.21 19.25 -9.18
N ILE A 89 -4.93 20.48 -8.74
CA ILE A 89 -3.76 20.79 -7.92
C ILE A 89 -4.24 21.27 -6.56
N TYR A 90 -3.76 20.61 -5.52
CA TYR A 90 -3.95 21.06 -4.13
C TYR A 90 -2.61 21.48 -3.57
N GLN A 91 -2.57 22.64 -2.92
CA GLN A 91 -1.41 23.13 -2.20
C GLN A 91 -1.62 22.98 -0.70
N ILE A 92 -0.65 22.39 -0.01
CA ILE A 92 -0.68 22.18 1.44
C ILE A 92 0.56 22.82 2.05
N SER A 93 0.40 24.02 2.62
CA SER A 93 1.44 24.68 3.42
C SER A 93 1.27 24.34 4.89
N LYS A 94 2.15 23.51 5.43
CA LYS A 94 2.31 23.37 6.89
C LYS A 94 3.78 23.29 7.27
N ILE A 95 4.33 24.44 7.62
CA ILE A 95 5.67 24.60 8.16
C ILE A 95 5.78 23.75 9.45
N GLY A 96 6.89 23.03 9.62
CA GLY A 96 7.18 22.26 10.84
C GLY A 96 6.52 20.88 10.96
N THR A 97 5.84 20.38 9.92
CA THR A 97 5.23 19.03 9.94
C THR A 97 6.20 17.94 9.46
N SER A 98 6.14 16.76 10.09
CA SER A 98 6.96 15.61 9.70
C SER A 98 6.59 15.06 8.32
N GLU A 99 7.52 14.36 7.66
CA GLU A 99 7.26 13.68 6.39
C GLU A 99 6.09 12.68 6.48
N SER A 100 5.99 11.96 7.59
CA SER A 100 4.87 11.04 7.84
C SER A 100 3.53 11.78 7.89
N THR A 101 3.49 12.96 8.51
CA THR A 101 2.29 13.80 8.62
C THR A 101 1.87 14.31 7.25
N MET A 102 2.81 14.84 6.47
CA MET A 102 2.53 15.34 5.11
C MET A 102 2.12 14.23 4.16
N ARG A 103 2.72 13.05 4.28
CA ARG A 103 2.30 11.85 3.54
C ARG A 103 0.86 11.46 3.90
N ASN A 104 0.49 11.49 5.18
CA ASN A 104 -0.88 11.21 5.61
C ASN A 104 -1.87 12.24 5.05
N MET A 105 -1.55 13.53 5.14
CA MET A 105 -2.37 14.60 4.56
C MET A 105 -2.52 14.42 3.05
N ARG A 106 -1.44 14.08 2.33
CA ARG A 106 -1.48 13.79 0.89
C ARG A 106 -2.51 12.71 0.57
N TYR A 107 -2.42 11.56 1.25
CA TYR A 107 -3.36 10.46 1.03
C TYR A 107 -4.79 10.84 1.40
N GLN A 108 -5.00 11.56 2.50
CA GLN A 108 -6.32 12.04 2.91
C GLN A 108 -6.93 12.99 1.88
N THR A 109 -6.17 13.94 1.35
CA THR A 109 -6.64 14.86 0.31
C THR A 109 -7.01 14.13 -0.97
N ILE A 110 -6.17 13.19 -1.42
CA ILE A 110 -6.45 12.38 -2.63
C ILE A 110 -7.72 11.56 -2.44
N VAL A 111 -7.87 10.88 -1.29
CA VAL A 111 -9.06 10.06 -1.01
C VAL A 111 -10.31 10.94 -0.91
N LYS A 112 -10.25 12.08 -0.23
CA LYS A 112 -11.37 13.02 -0.14
C LYS A 112 -11.80 13.51 -1.52
N HIS A 113 -10.86 13.90 -2.37
CA HIS A 113 -11.13 14.31 -3.74
C HIS A 113 -11.78 13.17 -4.55
N ALA A 114 -11.26 11.94 -4.44
CA ALA A 114 -11.82 10.78 -5.11
C ALA A 114 -13.27 10.52 -4.69
N ILE A 115 -13.60 10.61 -3.40
CA ILE A 115 -14.99 10.48 -2.91
C ILE A 115 -15.89 11.57 -3.52
N GLN A 116 -15.46 12.83 -3.46
CA GLN A 116 -16.24 13.97 -3.93
C GLN A 116 -16.55 13.90 -5.43
N ASN A 117 -15.59 13.42 -6.23
CA ASN A 117 -15.70 13.30 -7.69
C ASN A 117 -16.12 11.91 -8.16
N ARG A 118 -16.56 11.03 -7.24
CA ARG A 118 -17.06 9.68 -7.51
C ARG A 118 -16.05 8.76 -8.22
N HIS A 119 -14.76 8.95 -7.97
CA HIS A 119 -13.72 8.02 -8.38
C HIS A 119 -13.66 6.84 -7.41
N GLN A 120 -13.72 5.63 -7.94
CA GLN A 120 -13.56 4.41 -7.14
C GLN A 120 -12.13 3.86 -7.19
N ILE A 121 -11.34 4.29 -8.18
CA ILE A 121 -9.97 3.82 -8.39
C ILE A 121 -9.01 5.01 -8.35
N ILE A 122 -8.01 4.90 -7.49
CA ILE A 122 -6.86 5.81 -7.46
C ILE A 122 -5.65 5.04 -7.98
N MET A 123 -5.03 5.47 -9.07
CA MET A 123 -3.79 4.89 -9.57
C MET A 123 -2.57 5.69 -9.10
N THR A 124 -1.48 5.01 -8.76
CA THR A 124 -0.21 5.65 -8.37
C THR A 124 0.96 5.02 -9.13
N GLY A 125 1.97 5.83 -9.45
CA GLY A 125 3.17 5.40 -10.17
C GLY A 125 4.20 4.64 -9.31
N HIS A 126 3.78 3.93 -8.25
CA HIS A 126 4.73 3.13 -7.47
C HIS A 126 5.26 1.96 -8.31
N ASN A 127 6.57 1.74 -8.25
CA ASN A 127 7.28 0.74 -9.05
C ASN A 127 7.98 -0.33 -8.19
N GLN A 128 8.70 -1.24 -8.84
CA GLN A 128 9.41 -2.34 -8.17
C GLN A 128 10.42 -1.84 -7.12
N THR A 129 11.10 -0.72 -7.39
CA THR A 129 12.07 -0.13 -6.47
C THR A 129 11.38 0.38 -5.20
N ASP A 130 10.20 1.01 -5.31
CA ASP A 130 9.40 1.41 -4.13
C ASP A 130 8.98 0.21 -3.26
N GLN A 131 8.74 -0.94 -3.89
CA GLN A 131 8.37 -2.17 -3.20
C GLN A 131 9.55 -2.69 -2.35
N ILE A 132 10.75 -2.69 -2.91
CA ILE A 132 11.98 -3.11 -2.24
C ILE A 132 12.33 -2.16 -1.09
N GLU A 133 12.26 -0.86 -1.30
CA GLU A 133 12.47 0.13 -0.24
C GLU A 133 11.49 -0.05 0.92
N THR A 134 10.22 -0.23 0.60
CA THR A 134 9.17 -0.40 1.62
C THR A 134 9.40 -1.69 2.39
N PHE A 135 9.80 -2.77 1.72
CA PHE A 135 10.19 -4.03 2.37
C PHE A 135 11.37 -3.84 3.33
N LEU A 136 12.48 -3.26 2.87
CA LEU A 136 13.68 -3.08 3.69
C LEU A 136 13.42 -2.17 4.90
N LEU A 137 12.66 -1.08 4.72
CA LEU A 137 12.25 -0.22 5.84
C LEU A 137 11.42 -0.98 6.89
N ASN A 138 10.49 -1.81 6.43
CA ASN A 138 9.61 -2.56 7.32
C ASN A 138 10.33 -3.73 7.99
N LEU A 139 11.34 -4.29 7.33
CA LEU A 139 12.24 -5.27 7.91
C LEU A 139 13.08 -4.64 9.03
N ILE A 140 13.70 -3.47 8.78
CA ILE A 140 14.47 -2.71 9.78
C ILE A 140 13.61 -2.32 10.99
N ARG A 141 12.32 -2.02 10.77
CA ARG A 141 11.36 -1.72 11.84
C ARG A 141 10.87 -2.95 12.62
N GLY A 142 11.25 -4.16 12.23
CA GLY A 142 10.83 -5.40 12.91
C GLY A 142 9.35 -5.76 12.69
N THR A 143 8.79 -5.45 11.52
CA THR A 143 7.38 -5.79 11.24
C THR A 143 7.18 -7.27 10.89
N GLY A 144 5.99 -7.80 11.16
CA GLY A 144 5.61 -9.16 10.73
C GLY A 144 5.28 -9.25 9.24
N LEU A 145 4.92 -10.46 8.77
CA LEU A 145 4.65 -10.75 7.35
C LEU A 145 3.68 -9.77 6.67
N GLU A 146 2.61 -9.35 7.34
CA GLU A 146 1.65 -8.39 6.78
C GLU A 146 2.28 -7.00 6.55
N GLY A 147 3.19 -6.58 7.45
CA GLY A 147 3.96 -5.36 7.29
C GLY A 147 5.00 -5.46 6.17
N LEU A 148 5.68 -6.60 6.03
CA LEU A 148 6.65 -6.81 4.95
C LEU A 148 5.97 -6.72 3.56
N SER A 149 4.74 -7.22 3.42
CA SER A 149 3.95 -7.14 2.18
C SER A 149 3.14 -5.84 2.02
N SER A 150 3.51 -4.74 2.67
CA SER A 150 2.65 -3.53 2.82
C SER A 150 2.44 -2.68 1.56
N LEU A 151 3.13 -2.98 0.45
CA LEU A 151 2.94 -2.29 -0.85
C LEU A 151 2.37 -3.25 -1.92
N PRO A 152 1.13 -3.75 -1.73
CA PRO A 152 0.49 -4.65 -2.69
C PRO A 152 0.09 -3.92 -3.97
N TYR A 153 -0.16 -4.69 -5.03
CA TYR A 153 -0.69 -4.17 -6.30
C TYR A 153 -1.98 -3.37 -6.09
N MET A 154 -2.91 -3.91 -5.31
CA MET A 154 -4.20 -3.31 -5.01
C MET A 154 -4.39 -3.22 -3.50
N ARG A 155 -4.91 -2.07 -3.04
CA ARG A 155 -5.25 -1.86 -1.63
C ARG A 155 -6.60 -1.16 -1.53
N LYS A 156 -7.56 -1.83 -0.89
CA LYS A 156 -8.84 -1.23 -0.52
C LYS A 156 -8.62 -0.18 0.57
N ILE A 157 -9.15 1.03 0.36
CA ILE A 157 -9.08 2.15 1.32
C ILE A 157 -10.42 2.31 2.03
N THR A 158 -11.52 2.28 1.27
CA THR A 158 -12.89 2.24 1.77
C THR A 158 -13.68 1.19 1.00
N ASP A 159 -14.97 1.00 1.31
CA ASP A 159 -15.82 0.11 0.51
C ASP A 159 -15.99 0.53 -0.94
N GLN A 160 -15.77 1.82 -1.22
CA GLN A 160 -15.95 2.42 -2.54
C GLN A 160 -14.62 2.74 -3.25
N ILE A 161 -13.52 2.85 -2.50
CA ILE A 161 -12.24 3.34 -3.03
C ILE A 161 -11.14 2.30 -2.86
N GLN A 162 -10.42 2.07 -3.96
CA GLN A 162 -9.22 1.26 -4.01
C GLN A 162 -8.05 2.02 -4.64
N VAL A 163 -6.85 1.77 -4.12
CA VAL A 163 -5.60 2.24 -4.71
C VAL A 163 -4.96 1.11 -5.50
N ILE A 164 -4.63 1.38 -6.76
CA ILE A 164 -3.98 0.45 -7.70
C ILE A 164 -2.59 0.98 -8.07
N ARG A 165 -1.61 0.07 -8.16
CA ARG A 165 -0.21 0.36 -8.50
C ARG A 165 0.15 -0.44 -9.75
N PRO A 166 -0.29 -0.02 -10.93
CA PRO A 166 -0.13 -0.82 -12.14
C PRO A 166 1.35 -1.03 -12.52
N MET A 167 2.24 -0.15 -12.04
CA MET A 167 3.68 -0.22 -12.29
C MET A 167 4.46 -0.99 -11.22
N ILE A 168 3.82 -1.58 -10.20
CA ILE A 168 4.53 -2.16 -9.04
C ILE A 168 5.51 -3.30 -9.40
N GLN A 169 5.29 -3.97 -10.54
CA GLN A 169 6.15 -5.05 -11.05
C GLN A 169 7.06 -4.60 -12.21
N ILE A 170 7.15 -3.29 -12.44
CA ILE A 170 7.96 -2.68 -13.49
C ILE A 170 9.25 -2.15 -12.86
N ASN A 171 10.38 -2.48 -13.47
CA ASN A 171 11.68 -2.04 -12.98
C ASN A 171 11.95 -0.59 -13.43
N THR A 172 12.81 0.09 -12.68
CA THR A 172 13.14 1.50 -12.92
C THR A 172 13.88 1.72 -14.25
N GLY A 173 14.62 0.71 -14.75
CA GLY A 173 15.32 0.78 -16.03
C GLY A 173 14.36 0.85 -17.22
N ASP A 174 13.31 0.02 -17.22
CA ASP A 174 12.25 0.01 -18.22
C ASP A 174 11.52 1.35 -18.26
N ILE A 175 11.23 1.93 -17.08
CA ILE A 175 10.61 3.25 -16.95
C ILE A 175 11.50 4.33 -17.56
N LEU A 176 12.80 4.33 -17.22
CA LEU A 176 13.75 5.31 -17.76
C LEU A 176 13.90 5.18 -19.28
N TRP A 177 14.02 3.96 -19.80
CA TRP A 177 14.08 3.71 -21.24
C TRP A 177 12.81 4.20 -21.94
N PHE A 178 11.64 3.92 -21.36
CA PHE A 178 10.37 4.36 -21.90
C PHE A 178 10.25 5.88 -21.94
N CYS A 179 10.56 6.55 -20.82
CA CYS A 179 10.54 8.01 -20.78
C CYS A 179 11.48 8.63 -21.82
N ARG A 180 12.69 8.07 -22.01
CA ARG A 180 13.62 8.52 -23.06
C ARG A 180 13.07 8.27 -24.46
N LYS A 181 12.50 7.09 -24.73
CA LYS A 181 11.97 6.71 -26.05
C LYS A 181 10.84 7.64 -26.51
N PHE A 182 10.03 8.13 -25.59
CA PHE A 182 8.89 9.02 -25.86
C PHE A 182 9.16 10.50 -25.51
N ASN A 183 10.43 10.86 -25.26
CA ASN A 183 10.84 12.22 -24.89
C ASN A 183 9.97 12.83 -23.77
N LEU A 184 9.62 12.02 -22.76
CA LEU A 184 8.79 12.49 -21.65
C LEU A 184 9.56 13.55 -20.85
N PRO A 185 8.94 14.68 -20.54
CA PRO A 185 9.63 15.81 -19.93
C PRO A 185 9.78 15.58 -18.43
N ILE A 186 10.82 14.83 -18.02
CA ILE A 186 11.04 14.50 -16.60
C ILE A 186 11.53 15.74 -15.85
N TRP A 187 10.81 16.14 -14.79
CA TRP A 187 11.31 17.12 -13.83
C TRP A 187 12.34 16.49 -12.88
N SER A 188 13.52 17.12 -12.76
CA SER A 188 14.56 16.65 -11.85
C SER A 188 14.26 17.11 -10.42
N ASP A 189 13.96 16.14 -9.54
CA ASP A 189 13.77 16.42 -8.13
C ASP A 189 15.11 16.44 -7.39
N LYS A 190 15.58 17.64 -7.04
CA LYS A 190 16.84 17.84 -6.30
C LYS A 190 16.79 17.21 -4.89
N THR A 191 15.60 16.98 -4.33
CA THR A 191 15.47 16.36 -3.00
C THR A 191 15.80 14.87 -2.98
N ASN A 192 15.83 14.21 -4.14
CA ASN A 192 16.29 12.83 -4.27
C ASN A 192 17.76 12.66 -3.86
N PHE A 193 18.55 13.73 -3.86
CA PHE A 193 19.95 13.71 -3.47
C PHE A 193 20.18 13.95 -1.97
N TYR A 194 19.11 14.15 -1.17
CA TYR A 194 19.22 14.26 0.28
C TYR A 194 19.10 12.88 0.96
N TYR A 195 20.23 12.36 1.44
CA TYR A 195 20.36 11.07 2.14
C TYR A 195 19.90 11.08 3.60
N THR A 196 19.33 12.20 4.07
CA THR A 196 18.66 12.29 5.37
C THR A 196 17.36 11.48 5.38
N ASN A 197 16.73 11.28 4.21
CA ASN A 197 15.59 10.38 4.07
C ASN A 197 16.06 8.91 4.02
N CYS A 198 15.56 8.08 4.93
CA CYS A 198 15.89 6.65 4.99
C CYS A 198 15.60 5.90 3.67
N ARG A 199 14.58 6.30 2.91
CA ARG A 199 14.28 5.72 1.59
C ARG A 199 15.38 6.01 0.57
N ASN A 200 15.82 7.27 0.51
CA ASN A 200 16.91 7.67 -0.39
C ASN A 200 18.19 6.91 -0.02
N ARG A 201 18.50 6.79 1.27
CA ARG A 201 19.64 6.00 1.74
C ARG A 201 19.54 4.53 1.33
N ILE A 202 18.37 3.91 1.46
CA ILE A 202 18.17 2.54 1.00
C ILE A 202 18.39 2.42 -0.52
N ARG A 203 17.82 3.34 -1.30
CA ARG A 203 17.89 3.33 -2.77
C ARG A 203 19.31 3.51 -3.31
N TYR A 204 20.06 4.43 -2.72
CA TYR A 204 21.34 4.90 -3.28
C TYR A 204 22.58 4.35 -2.55
N GLU A 205 22.45 3.86 -1.32
CA GLU A 205 23.56 3.26 -0.57
C GLU A 205 23.33 1.77 -0.34
N LEU A 206 22.28 1.40 0.39
CA LEU A 206 22.10 0.01 0.85
C LEU A 206 21.87 -0.97 -0.30
N VAL A 207 20.92 -0.69 -1.20
CA VAL A 207 20.60 -1.61 -2.30
C VAL A 207 21.79 -1.77 -3.25
N PRO A 208 22.49 -0.70 -3.68
CA PRO A 208 23.74 -0.82 -4.44
C PRO A 208 24.80 -1.63 -3.72
N TYR A 209 25.03 -1.37 -2.42
CA TYR A 209 25.98 -2.13 -1.62
C TYR A 209 25.64 -3.63 -1.57
N LEU A 210 24.37 -3.98 -1.36
CA LEU A 210 23.93 -5.39 -1.39
C LEU A 210 24.11 -6.03 -2.77
N LYS A 211 23.89 -5.28 -3.86
CA LYS A 211 24.11 -5.79 -5.22
C LYS A 211 25.58 -6.07 -5.50
N GLU A 212 26.46 -5.16 -5.10
CA GLU A 212 27.89 -5.21 -5.39
C GLU A 212 28.60 -6.26 -4.52
N TYR A 213 28.36 -6.28 -3.22
CA TYR A 213 29.15 -7.07 -2.27
C TYR A 213 28.50 -8.39 -1.84
N PHE A 214 27.20 -8.58 -2.07
CA PHE A 214 26.49 -9.80 -1.62
C PHE A 214 25.90 -10.60 -2.77
N ASN A 215 25.01 -9.98 -3.56
CA ASN A 215 24.35 -10.67 -4.66
C ASN A 215 23.78 -9.69 -5.70
N PRO A 216 24.21 -9.73 -6.96
CA PRO A 216 23.68 -8.86 -8.01
C PRO A 216 22.18 -9.07 -8.27
N LYS A 217 21.63 -10.23 -7.89
CA LYS A 217 20.20 -10.58 -8.00
C LYS A 217 19.39 -10.25 -6.72
N ILE A 218 19.93 -9.47 -5.78
CA ILE A 218 19.24 -9.20 -4.51
C ILE A 218 17.84 -8.61 -4.69
N GLU A 219 17.66 -7.70 -5.65
CA GLU A 219 16.35 -7.09 -5.92
C GLU A 219 15.32 -8.11 -6.40
N SER A 220 15.69 -8.99 -7.35
CA SER A 220 14.77 -10.03 -7.84
C SER A 220 14.49 -11.08 -6.76
N ASN A 221 15.47 -11.41 -5.93
CA ASN A 221 15.28 -12.30 -4.78
C ASN A 221 14.28 -11.72 -3.76
N ILE A 222 14.39 -10.42 -3.45
CA ILE A 222 13.44 -9.72 -2.57
C ILE A 222 12.03 -9.75 -3.16
N ILE A 223 11.89 -9.48 -4.46
CA ILE A 223 10.58 -9.51 -5.13
C ILE A 223 9.96 -10.90 -5.11
N ASN A 224 10.76 -11.94 -5.37
CA ASN A 224 10.30 -13.32 -5.28
C ASN A 224 9.86 -13.68 -3.85
N PHE A 225 10.64 -13.27 -2.84
CA PHE A 225 10.27 -13.45 -1.43
C PHE A 225 8.94 -12.76 -1.11
N LEU A 226 8.73 -11.53 -1.58
CA LEU A 226 7.49 -10.80 -1.37
C LEU A 226 6.29 -11.48 -2.05
N HIS A 227 6.47 -12.00 -3.26
CA HIS A 227 5.44 -12.74 -3.98
C HIS A 227 5.01 -14.01 -3.21
N LEU A 228 5.97 -14.85 -2.81
CA LEU A 228 5.71 -16.07 -2.04
C LEU A 228 5.04 -15.74 -0.70
N SER A 229 5.64 -14.81 0.06
CA SER A 229 5.12 -14.38 1.36
C SER A 229 3.71 -13.80 1.27
N SER A 230 3.40 -13.05 0.20
CA SER A 230 2.06 -12.48 0.03
C SER A 230 0.98 -13.54 -0.16
N THR A 231 1.29 -14.59 -0.92
CA THR A 231 0.38 -15.70 -1.22
C THR A 231 0.08 -16.51 0.05
N GLU A 232 1.12 -16.86 0.80
CA GLU A 232 0.98 -17.57 2.08
C GLU A 232 0.23 -16.71 3.12
N ASN A 233 0.56 -15.42 3.19
CA ASN A 233 -0.08 -14.49 4.11
C ASN A 233 -1.58 -14.33 3.81
N GLU A 234 -1.96 -14.28 2.52
CA GLU A 234 -3.35 -14.23 2.09
C GLU A 234 -4.12 -15.47 2.54
N TYR A 235 -3.58 -16.67 2.32
CA TYR A 235 -4.19 -17.91 2.77
C TYR A 235 -4.42 -17.93 4.29
N ILE A 236 -3.40 -17.57 5.07
CA ILE A 236 -3.52 -17.52 6.53
C ILE A 236 -4.57 -16.45 6.94
N LYS A 237 -4.62 -15.31 6.25
CA LYS A 237 -5.59 -14.23 6.52
C LYS A 237 -7.02 -14.69 6.27
N GLN A 238 -7.29 -15.36 5.14
CA GLN A 238 -8.60 -15.91 4.83
C GLN A 238 -9.05 -16.94 5.88
N ASN A 239 -8.17 -17.86 6.27
CA ASN A 239 -8.47 -18.85 7.31
C ASN A 239 -8.69 -18.20 8.69
N SER A 240 -7.93 -17.16 9.02
CA SER A 240 -8.12 -16.39 10.26
C SER A 240 -9.50 -15.71 10.26
N ILE A 241 -9.93 -15.12 9.15
CA ILE A 241 -11.25 -14.47 9.05
C ILE A 241 -12.37 -15.51 9.18
N LYS A 242 -12.28 -16.64 8.47
CA LYS A 242 -13.27 -17.75 8.59
C LYS A 242 -13.40 -18.23 10.03
N LEU A 243 -12.27 -18.48 10.69
CA LEU A 243 -12.22 -18.92 12.08
C LEU A 243 -12.78 -17.87 13.05
N TYR A 244 -12.49 -16.59 12.81
CA TYR A 244 -13.04 -15.48 13.59
C TYR A 244 -14.57 -15.43 13.48
N LEU A 245 -15.11 -15.49 12.26
CA LEU A 245 -16.55 -15.47 12.02
C LEU A 245 -17.27 -16.68 12.65
N ALA A 246 -16.65 -17.86 12.64
CA ALA A 246 -17.19 -19.07 13.26
C ALA A 246 -17.09 -19.08 14.80
N SER A 247 -16.18 -18.31 15.38
CA SER A 247 -15.96 -18.28 16.84
C SER A 247 -16.56 -17.08 17.56
N ARG A 248 -16.95 -16.01 16.85
CA ARG A 248 -17.57 -14.84 17.49
C ARG A 248 -18.97 -15.17 18.05
N HIS A 249 -19.28 -14.58 19.20
CA HIS A 249 -20.64 -14.61 19.74
C HIS A 249 -21.57 -13.70 18.91
N SER A 250 -22.83 -14.08 18.73
CA SER A 250 -23.80 -13.31 17.93
C SER A 250 -24.24 -12.00 18.60
N ARG A 251 -24.41 -12.00 19.93
CA ARG A 251 -24.97 -10.87 20.70
C ARG A 251 -23.98 -10.08 21.56
N TYR A 252 -22.88 -10.68 22.00
CA TYR A 252 -21.97 -10.10 22.99
C TYR A 252 -20.58 -9.95 22.40
N ILE A 253 -19.77 -9.04 22.94
CA ILE A 253 -18.34 -8.94 22.60
C ILE A 253 -17.60 -10.10 23.26
N ALA A 254 -17.72 -11.27 22.64
CA ALA A 254 -17.14 -12.50 23.12
C ALA A 254 -16.72 -13.42 21.97
N ILE A 255 -15.73 -14.26 22.24
CA ILE A 255 -15.19 -15.22 21.27
C ILE A 255 -14.97 -16.59 21.90
N ASN A 256 -15.39 -17.64 21.20
CA ASN A 256 -15.29 -19.01 21.63
C ASN A 256 -13.86 -19.53 21.43
N TYR A 257 -13.07 -19.44 22.48
CA TYR A 257 -11.68 -19.87 22.49
C TYR A 257 -11.52 -21.39 22.35
N ARG A 258 -12.55 -22.20 22.65
CA ARG A 258 -12.48 -23.67 22.41
C ARG A 258 -12.21 -23.99 20.95
N ILE A 259 -12.85 -23.27 20.03
CA ILE A 259 -12.71 -23.47 18.59
C ILE A 259 -11.31 -23.02 18.14
N ILE A 260 -10.83 -21.92 18.70
CA ILE A 260 -9.54 -21.31 18.34
C ILE A 260 -8.36 -22.13 18.88
N LYS A 261 -8.45 -22.63 20.11
CA LYS A 261 -7.37 -23.35 20.81
C LYS A 261 -6.86 -24.58 20.06
N ASN A 262 -7.71 -25.22 19.25
CA ASN A 262 -7.35 -26.42 18.48
C ASN A 262 -6.58 -26.10 17.19
N GLN A 263 -6.40 -24.83 16.85
CA GLN A 263 -5.74 -24.39 15.64
C GLN A 263 -4.26 -24.09 15.90
N HIS A 264 -3.45 -24.02 14.84
CA HIS A 264 -2.04 -23.63 14.95
C HIS A 264 -1.88 -22.24 15.60
N LEU A 265 -0.79 -22.03 16.36
CA LEU A 265 -0.53 -20.80 17.12
C LEU A 265 -0.66 -19.52 16.27
N ALA A 266 -0.26 -19.60 14.99
CA ALA A 266 -0.38 -18.49 14.04
C ALA A 266 -1.83 -18.03 13.85
N LEU A 267 -2.78 -18.97 13.71
CA LEU A 267 -4.20 -18.67 13.59
C LEU A 267 -4.78 -18.17 14.91
N GLN A 268 -4.37 -18.75 16.05
CA GLN A 268 -4.79 -18.27 17.37
C GLN A 268 -4.44 -16.80 17.57
N LYS A 269 -3.17 -16.43 17.32
CA LYS A 269 -2.70 -15.03 17.44
C LYS A 269 -3.46 -14.11 16.49
N ARG A 270 -3.65 -14.51 15.23
CA ARG A 270 -4.33 -13.67 14.24
C ARG A 270 -5.82 -13.48 14.55
N VAL A 271 -6.54 -14.52 14.96
CA VAL A 271 -7.97 -14.40 15.30
C VAL A 271 -8.18 -13.52 16.52
N LEU A 272 -7.35 -13.69 17.56
CA LEU A 272 -7.45 -12.81 18.73
C LEU A 272 -7.07 -11.36 18.37
N ASN A 273 -6.05 -11.15 17.53
CA ASN A 273 -5.74 -9.82 17.00
C ASN A 273 -6.92 -9.20 16.23
N ILE A 274 -7.61 -9.97 15.36
CA ILE A 274 -8.81 -9.50 14.67
C ILE A 274 -9.89 -9.10 15.68
N PHE A 275 -10.15 -9.94 16.69
CA PHE A 275 -11.15 -9.67 17.72
C PHE A 275 -10.86 -8.37 18.48
N PHE A 276 -9.64 -8.18 18.99
CA PHE A 276 -9.29 -6.98 19.75
C PHE A 276 -9.20 -5.72 18.89
N TYR A 277 -8.67 -5.83 17.67
CA TYR A 277 -8.56 -4.69 16.76
C TYR A 277 -9.94 -4.22 16.29
N TYR A 278 -10.83 -5.15 15.91
CA TYR A 278 -12.17 -4.80 15.43
C TYR A 278 -13.02 -4.13 16.51
N ASN A 279 -12.95 -4.60 17.75
CA ASN A 279 -13.81 -4.09 18.83
C ASN A 279 -13.20 -2.90 19.59
N PHE A 280 -11.86 -2.77 19.65
CA PHE A 280 -11.19 -1.80 20.51
C PHE A 280 -10.05 -1.03 19.83
N ASN A 281 -9.77 -1.28 18.55
CA ASN A 281 -8.64 -0.71 17.83
C ASN A 281 -7.29 -0.98 18.52
N LYS A 282 -7.15 -2.13 19.19
CA LYS A 282 -5.93 -2.54 19.91
C LYS A 282 -5.30 -3.79 19.30
N TYR A 283 -3.99 -3.77 19.12
CA TYR A 283 -3.20 -4.95 18.75
C TYR A 283 -2.77 -5.72 20.00
N LEU A 284 -2.93 -7.04 19.98
CA LEU A 284 -2.65 -7.89 21.13
C LEU A 284 -1.14 -8.00 21.35
N SER A 285 -0.68 -7.62 22.54
CA SER A 285 0.72 -7.83 22.93
C SER A 285 0.99 -9.31 23.18
N THR A 286 2.25 -9.72 23.03
CA THR A 286 2.69 -11.10 23.33
C THR A 286 2.39 -11.49 24.78
N HIS A 287 2.50 -10.55 25.71
CA HIS A 287 2.20 -10.75 27.12
C HIS A 287 0.73 -11.11 27.36
N ILE A 288 -0.21 -10.29 26.84
CA ILE A 288 -1.65 -10.55 27.01
C ILE A 288 -2.07 -11.83 26.26
N PHE A 289 -1.50 -12.08 25.07
CA PHE A 289 -1.74 -13.33 24.36
C PHE A 289 -1.36 -14.56 25.20
N ASN A 290 -0.18 -14.53 25.83
CA ASN A 290 0.26 -15.62 26.69
C ASN A 290 -0.69 -15.80 27.88
N GLN A 291 -1.10 -14.72 28.55
CA GLN A 291 -2.09 -14.80 29.65
C GLN A 291 -3.44 -15.40 29.22
N LEU A 292 -3.92 -15.08 28.02
CA LEU A 292 -5.16 -15.66 27.49
C LEU A 292 -5.03 -17.15 27.18
N THR A 293 -3.85 -17.59 26.75
CA THR A 293 -3.61 -18.98 26.32
C THR A 293 -3.17 -19.91 27.46
N THR A 294 -2.61 -19.37 28.56
CA THR A 294 -2.21 -20.13 29.77
C THR A 294 -3.38 -20.57 30.64
N PHE A 295 -4.61 -20.13 30.35
CA PHE A 295 -5.84 -20.49 31.07
C PHE A 295 -6.19 -21.99 31.10
N LYS A 296 -5.36 -22.88 30.53
CA LYS A 296 -5.56 -24.33 30.54
C LYS A 296 -5.92 -24.91 31.93
N TYR A 297 -5.59 -24.24 33.03
CA TYR A 297 -5.75 -24.75 34.40
C TYR A 297 -6.79 -24.04 35.29
N GLN A 298 -7.31 -22.86 34.91
CA GLN A 298 -8.22 -22.10 35.78
C GLN A 298 -9.67 -22.20 35.27
N LYS A 299 -10.67 -22.22 36.17
CA LYS A 299 -12.11 -22.24 35.78
C LYS A 299 -12.64 -20.85 35.40
N LYS A 300 -12.02 -19.79 35.94
CA LYS A 300 -12.31 -18.37 35.67
C LYS A 300 -11.03 -17.56 35.77
N LEU A 301 -10.77 -16.70 34.79
CA LEU A 301 -9.62 -15.78 34.77
C LEU A 301 -10.14 -14.39 34.41
N THR A 302 -9.65 -13.37 35.11
CA THR A 302 -9.91 -11.97 34.76
C THR A 302 -8.57 -11.30 34.51
N ILE A 303 -8.39 -10.75 33.31
CA ILE A 303 -7.22 -9.98 32.90
C ILE A 303 -7.66 -8.54 32.75
N VAL A 304 -6.96 -7.62 33.40
CA VAL A 304 -7.15 -6.19 33.21
C VAL A 304 -6.09 -5.73 32.21
N TRP A 305 -6.53 -5.24 31.06
CA TRP A 305 -5.66 -4.68 30.03
C TRP A 305 -6.04 -3.22 29.78
N GLU A 306 -5.32 -2.32 30.46
CA GLU A 306 -5.63 -0.89 30.52
C GLU A 306 -7.08 -0.68 31.02
N THR A 307 -7.97 -0.17 30.17
CA THR A 307 -9.39 0.04 30.47
C THR A 307 -10.26 -1.20 30.24
N LEU A 308 -9.73 -2.26 29.64
CA LEU A 308 -10.50 -3.46 29.28
C LEU A 308 -10.44 -4.51 30.39
N LYS A 309 -11.61 -5.00 30.80
CA LYS A 309 -11.72 -6.17 31.69
C LYS A 309 -12.05 -7.40 30.85
N ILE A 310 -11.05 -8.21 30.59
CA ILE A 310 -11.17 -9.45 29.83
C ILE A 310 -11.46 -10.58 30.81
N LYS A 311 -12.58 -11.27 30.63
CA LYS A 311 -12.95 -12.45 31.40
C LYS A 311 -12.83 -13.69 30.53
N VAL A 312 -12.29 -14.76 31.10
CA VAL A 312 -12.28 -16.08 30.48
C VAL A 312 -13.08 -17.02 31.36
N TYR A 313 -14.15 -17.60 30.79
CA TYR A 313 -15.03 -18.53 31.49
C TYR A 313 -15.64 -19.52 30.50
N LYS A 314 -15.74 -20.81 30.87
CA LYS A 314 -16.30 -21.89 30.02
C LYS A 314 -15.77 -21.90 28.57
N ASN A 315 -14.48 -21.61 28.37
CA ASN A 315 -13.81 -21.50 27.06
C ASN A 315 -14.25 -20.33 26.17
N TRP A 316 -14.91 -19.35 26.73
CA TRP A 316 -15.19 -18.08 26.06
C TRP A 316 -14.32 -16.99 26.67
N ILE A 317 -13.87 -16.08 25.80
CA ILE A 317 -13.26 -14.81 26.19
C ILE A 317 -14.34 -13.75 26.01
N TYR A 318 -14.67 -13.03 27.07
CA TYR A 318 -15.68 -11.97 27.11
C TYR A 318 -15.02 -10.66 27.51
N ILE A 319 -15.53 -9.54 27.02
CA ILE A 319 -15.13 -8.21 27.47
C ILE A 319 -16.29 -7.60 28.25
N GLN A 320 -16.00 -7.13 29.47
CA GLN A 320 -16.95 -6.44 30.34
C GLN A 320 -16.83 -4.92 30.21
#